data_AF-A0A3M9ZNT8-F1
#
_entry.id   AF-A0A3M9ZNT8-F1
#
_cell.length_a   1.000
_cell.length_b   1.000
_cell.length_c   1.000
_cell.angle_alpha   90.00
_cell.angle_beta   90.00
_cell.angle_gamma   90.00
#
_symmetry.space_group_name_H-M   'P 1'
#
loop_
_entity.id
_entity.type
_entity.pdbx_description
1 polymer ?
#
loop_
_entity_poly.entity_id
_entity_poly.type
_entity_poly.pdbx_seq_one_letter_code
_entity_poly.pdbx_strand_id
1 'polypeptide(L)'
;MSPEPPRRSPADLAREELDAIRSRANALEAVATDEFQRGVARAIRALAEQQAHTLEETEHLKRAMDLLLEQVFRAQRGARP
;
A
#
# COMPACT_ATOMS: atom_id res chain seq x y z
N MET A 1 24.38 -14.20 18.69
CA MET A 1 23.19 -14.49 17.86
C MET A 1 22.53 -13.16 17.60
N SER A 2 22.67 -12.59 16.40
CA SER A 2 22.03 -11.33 16.05
C SER A 2 20.51 -11.53 16.00
N PRO A 3 19.69 -10.57 16.46
CA PRO A 3 18.24 -10.69 16.39
C PRO A 3 17.80 -10.81 14.92
N GLU A 4 16.81 -11.66 14.64
CA GLU A 4 16.18 -11.70 13.32
C GLU A 4 15.63 -10.31 12.98
N PRO A 5 15.73 -9.88 11.70
CA PRO A 5 15.12 -8.64 11.27
C PRO A 5 13.59 -8.71 11.48
N PRO A 6 12.93 -7.58 11.79
CA PRO A 6 11.49 -7.56 12.00
C PRO A 6 10.75 -8.07 10.75
N ARG A 7 9.74 -8.91 10.95
CA ARG A 7 8.86 -9.35 9.86
C ARG A 7 8.18 -8.13 9.24
N ARG A 8 8.42 -7.91 7.95
CA ARG A 8 7.75 -6.87 7.17
C ARG A 8 6.25 -7.17 7.09
N SER A 9 5.43 -6.13 7.16
CA SER A 9 3.99 -6.30 7.02
C SER A 9 3.63 -6.63 5.56
N PRO A 10 2.47 -7.24 5.30
CA PRO A 10 1.98 -7.42 3.93
C PRO A 10 1.88 -6.11 3.16
N ALA A 11 1.57 -4.99 3.83
CA ALA A 11 1.54 -3.67 3.22
C ALA A 11 2.95 -3.19 2.81
N ASP A 12 3.98 -3.46 3.61
CA ASP A 12 5.35 -3.10 3.27
C ASP A 12 5.83 -3.86 2.02
N LEU A 13 5.51 -5.16 1.94
CA LEU A 13 5.83 -5.98 0.77
C LEU A 13 5.10 -5.49 -0.49
N ALA A 14 3.80 -5.19 -0.36
CA ALA A 14 3.02 -4.64 -1.47
C ALA A 14 3.55 -3.28 -1.93
N ARG A 15 3.98 -2.40 -1.01
CA ARG A 15 4.58 -1.10 -1.34
C ARG A 15 5.89 -1.27 -2.12
N GLU A 16 6.75 -2.19 -1.70
CA GLU A 16 7.99 -2.55 -2.40
C GLU A 16 7.72 -3.09 -3.82
N GLU A 17 6.72 -3.95 -3.98
CA GLU A 17 6.31 -4.46 -5.29
C GLU A 17 5.79 -3.33 -6.20
N LEU A 18 4.97 -2.41 -5.67
CA LEU A 18 4.45 -1.27 -6.42
C LEU A 18 5.56 -0.32 -6.87
N ASP A 19 6.56 -0.09 -6.02
CA ASP A 19 7.75 0.69 -6.40
C ASP A 19 8.58 0.01 -7.50
N ALA A 20 8.73 -1.33 -7.41
CA ALA A 20 9.36 -2.10 -8.47
C ALA A 20 8.57 -2.00 -9.80
N ILE A 21 7.23 -2.04 -9.75
CA ILE A 21 6.37 -1.86 -10.92
C ILE A 21 6.54 -0.46 -11.51
N ARG A 22 6.54 0.61 -10.69
CA ARG A 22 6.77 1.98 -11.14
C ARG A 22 8.13 2.13 -11.82
N SER A 23 9.18 1.55 -11.24
CA SER A 23 10.53 1.56 -11.83
C SER A 23 10.55 0.85 -13.19
N ARG A 24 9.90 -0.31 -13.32
CA ARG A 24 9.81 -1.05 -14.58
C ARG A 24 8.97 -0.31 -15.61
N ALA A 25 7.87 0.32 -15.20
CA ALA A 25 7.03 1.14 -16.08
C ALA A 25 7.81 2.35 -16.64
N ASN A 26 8.64 3.00 -15.82
CA ASN A 26 9.54 4.06 -16.28
C ASN A 26 10.55 3.54 -17.32
N ALA A 27 11.14 2.37 -17.09
CA ALA A 27 12.04 1.75 -18.05
C ALA A 27 11.33 1.41 -19.38
N LEU A 28 10.10 0.88 -19.30
CA LEU A 28 9.27 0.60 -20.47
C LEU A 28 8.92 1.87 -21.26
N GLU A 29 8.58 2.97 -20.59
CA GLU A 29 8.33 4.25 -21.24
C GLU A 29 9.59 4.77 -21.96
N ALA A 30 10.77 4.59 -21.36
CA ALA A 30 12.05 5.04 -21.95
C ALA A 30 12.45 4.26 -23.20
N VAL A 31 12.11 2.96 -23.30
CA VAL A 31 12.46 2.10 -24.44
C VAL A 31 11.33 1.95 -25.47
N ALA A 32 10.15 2.49 -25.20
CA ALA A 32 8.98 2.37 -26.07
C ALA A 32 9.22 2.99 -27.45
N THR A 33 8.93 2.23 -28.50
CA THR A 33 9.19 2.62 -29.90
C THR A 33 8.03 3.38 -30.55
N ASP A 34 6.85 3.36 -29.93
CA ASP A 34 5.66 4.05 -30.40
C ASP A 34 4.83 4.65 -29.25
N GLU A 35 3.89 5.53 -29.61
CA GLU A 35 3.07 6.25 -28.62
C GLU A 35 2.08 5.34 -27.88
N PHE A 36 1.63 4.24 -28.50
CA PHE A 36 0.77 3.29 -27.82
C PHE A 36 1.52 2.59 -26.69
N GLN A 37 2.74 2.11 -26.95
CA GLN A 37 3.61 1.52 -25.93
C GLN A 37 3.94 2.52 -24.81
N ARG A 38 4.24 3.79 -25.14
CA ARG A 38 4.43 4.84 -24.11
C ARG A 38 3.17 5.07 -23.29
N GLY A 39 2.01 5.11 -23.94
CA GLY A 39 0.72 5.25 -23.27
C GLY A 39 0.44 4.11 -22.29
N VAL A 40 0.73 2.86 -22.69
CA VAL A 40 0.61 1.70 -21.81
C VAL A 40 1.55 1.81 -20.61
N ALA A 41 2.82 2.17 -20.82
CA ALA A 41 3.80 2.34 -19.75
C ALA A 41 3.37 3.42 -18.74
N ARG A 42 2.84 4.56 -19.23
CA ARG A 42 2.29 5.63 -18.38
C ARG A 42 1.08 5.17 -17.58
N ALA A 43 0.17 4.42 -18.20
CA ALA A 43 -1.00 3.88 -17.52
C ALA A 43 -0.60 2.92 -16.38
N ILE A 44 0.35 2.03 -16.63
CA ILE A 44 0.89 1.11 -15.59
C ILE A 44 1.47 1.90 -14.43
N ARG A 45 2.29 2.94 -14.70
CA ARG A 45 2.85 3.79 -13.64
C ARG A 45 1.77 4.47 -12.81
N ALA A 46 0.78 5.07 -13.48
CA ALA A 46 -0.32 5.77 -12.81
C ALA A 46 -1.15 4.82 -11.93
N LEU A 47 -1.43 3.60 -12.42
CA LEU A 47 -2.14 2.58 -11.65
C LEU A 47 -1.34 2.14 -10.41
N ALA A 48 -0.02 1.91 -10.55
CA ALA A 48 0.83 1.52 -9.43
C ALA A 48 0.93 2.63 -8.36
N GLU A 49 0.99 3.89 -8.78
CA GLU A 49 0.98 5.05 -7.89
C GLU A 49 -0.37 5.21 -7.16
N GLN A 50 -1.49 5.09 -7.88
CA GLN A 50 -2.82 5.05 -7.28
C GLN A 50 -2.95 3.92 -6.25
N GLN A 51 -2.49 2.71 -6.58
CA GLN A 51 -2.59 1.57 -5.68
C GLN A 51 -1.73 1.73 -4.43
N ALA A 52 -0.55 2.37 -4.54
CA ALA A 52 0.27 2.69 -3.39
C ALA A 52 -0.43 3.68 -2.44
N HIS A 53 -1.08 4.70 -3.00
CA HIS A 53 -1.86 5.64 -2.22
C HIS A 53 -3.06 4.97 -1.52
N THR A 54 -3.84 4.17 -2.25
CA THR A 54 -4.97 3.41 -1.68
C THR A 54 -4.54 2.48 -0.55
N LEU A 55 -3.35 1.88 -0.66
CA LEU A 55 -2.78 1.03 0.39
C LEU A 55 -2.53 1.82 1.68
N GLU A 56 -1.94 3.00 1.57
CA GLU A 56 -1.72 3.91 2.71
C GLU A 56 -3.03 4.34 3.36
N GLU A 57 -4.01 4.78 2.56
CA GLU A 57 -5.34 5.15 3.04
C GLU A 57 -6.03 3.99 3.77
N THR A 58 -5.88 2.77 3.26
CA THR A 58 -6.45 1.56 3.88
C THR A 58 -5.76 1.26 5.22
N GLU A 59 -4.45 1.46 5.33
CA GLU A 59 -3.75 1.32 6.62
C GLU A 59 -4.22 2.37 7.65
N HIS A 60 -4.45 3.60 7.21
CA HIS A 60 -5.03 4.64 8.06
C HIS A 60 -6.44 4.27 8.52
N LEU A 61 -7.29 3.77 7.60
CA LEU A 61 -8.63 3.32 7.93
C LEU A 61 -8.61 2.17 8.94
N LYS A 62 -7.74 1.17 8.75
CA LYS A 62 -7.57 0.07 9.70
C LYS A 62 -7.23 0.58 11.10
N ARG A 63 -6.26 1.49 11.23
CA ARG A 63 -5.90 2.10 12.51
C ARG A 63 -7.08 2.86 13.15
N ALA A 64 -7.84 3.61 12.36
CA ALA A 64 -9.03 4.29 12.85
C ALA A 64 -10.10 3.30 13.34
N MET A 65 -10.31 2.19 12.62
CA MET A 65 -11.22 1.13 13.05
C MET A 65 -10.76 0.47 14.35
N ASP A 66 -9.46 0.19 14.50
CA ASP A 66 -8.89 -0.37 15.73
C ASP A 66 -9.17 0.55 16.94
N LEU A 67 -8.98 1.87 16.78
CA LEU A 67 -9.28 2.86 17.81
C LEU A 67 -10.77 2.93 18.15
N LEU A 68 -11.64 2.94 17.13
CA LEU A 68 -13.10 2.93 17.33
C LEU A 68 -13.54 1.67 18.07
N LEU A 69 -13.02 0.51 17.68
CA LEU A 69 -13.31 -0.76 18.32
C LEU A 69 -12.87 -0.77 19.78
N GLU A 70 -11.71 -0.18 20.09
CA GLU A 70 -11.26 -0.02 21.47
C GLU A 70 -12.26 0.80 22.30
N GLN A 71 -12.78 1.90 21.76
CA GLN A 71 -13.81 2.71 22.43
C GLN A 71 -15.10 1.91 22.67
N VAL A 72 -15.54 1.14 21.67
CA VAL A 72 -16.73 0.27 21.80
C VAL A 72 -16.52 -0.76 22.93
N PHE A 73 -15.37 -1.43 22.98
CA PHE A 73 -15.08 -2.40 24.04
C PHE A 73 -14.93 -1.76 25.42
N ARG A 74 -14.44 -0.51 25.52
CA ARG A 74 -14.41 0.23 26.78
C ARG A 74 -15.82 0.55 27.27
N ALA A 75 -16.70 1.04 26.38
CA ALA A 75 -18.09 1.33 26.70
C ALA A 75 -18.86 0.07 27.15
N GLN A 76 -18.69 -1.06 26.45
CA GLN A 76 -19.33 -2.33 26.84
C GLN A 76 -18.84 -2.86 28.20
N ARG A 77 -17.54 -2.73 28.50
CA ARG A 77 -16.99 -3.13 29.80
C ARG A 77 -17.42 -2.21 30.94
N GLY A 78 -17.56 -0.91 30.69
CA GLY A 78 -18.10 0.06 31.66
C GLY A 78 -19.63 -0.02 31.84
N ALA A 79 -20.35 -0.67 30.93
CA ALA A 79 -21.80 -0.85 30.98
C ALA A 79 -22.25 -2.21 31.55
N ARG A 80 -21.32 -3.08 31.95
CA ARG A 80 -21.65 -4.25 32.78
C ARG A 80 -21.84 -3.78 34.23
N PRO A 81 -22.98 -4.10 34.89
CA PRO A 81 -23.17 -3.80 36.31
C PRO A 81 -22.17 -4.54 37.20
#